data_AF-A0A0F9AIT2-F1
#
_entry.id   AF-A0A0F9AIT2-F1
#
_cell.length_a   1.000
_cell.length_b   1.000
_cell.length_c   1.000
_cell.angle_alpha   90.00
_cell.angle_beta   90.00
_cell.angle_gamma   90.00
#
_symmetry.space_group_name_H-M   'P 1'
#
loop_
_entity.id
_entity.type
_entity.pdbx_description
1 polymer ?
#
loop_
_entity_poly.entity_id
_entity_poly.type
_entity_poly.pdbx_seq_one_letter_code
_entity_poly.pdbx_strand_id
1 'polypeptide(L)'
;MITKWQKILGLNDWEIISQRIDRDQVVFPDEILPKDRYFTGISIEDDGMKGTIYHDDELTEEAVIHEMLHLRFPDKGEDWVNGLTFALVERFGGNDQLIEN
;
A
#
# COMPACT_ATOMS: atom_id res chain seq x y z
N MET A 1 7.34 -5.02 -7.02
CA MET A 1 6.00 -4.62 -6.51
C MET A 1 5.82 -3.10 -6.47
N ILE A 2 6.44 -2.36 -5.55
CA ILE A 2 6.28 -0.90 -5.41
C ILE A 2 6.51 -0.14 -6.73
N THR A 3 7.64 -0.36 -7.41
CA THR A 3 7.96 0.31 -8.69
C THR A 3 6.95 0.02 -9.81
N LYS A 4 6.34 -1.17 -9.82
CA LYS A 4 5.29 -1.54 -10.80
C LYS A 4 4.05 -0.67 -10.56
N TRP A 5 3.60 -0.59 -9.32
CA TRP A 5 2.39 0.16 -8.96
C TRP A 5 2.58 1.67 -9.01
N GLN A 6 3.77 2.18 -8.68
CA GLN A 6 4.13 3.59 -8.93
C GLN A 6 3.87 3.98 -10.39
N LYS A 7 4.32 3.15 -11.33
CA LYS A 7 4.11 3.40 -12.77
C LYS A 7 2.63 3.32 -13.14
N ILE A 8 1.92 2.27 -12.70
CA ILE A 8 0.50 2.06 -13.01
C ILE A 8 -0.37 3.21 -12.48
N LEU A 9 -0.06 3.72 -11.28
CA LEU A 9 -0.85 4.77 -10.61
C LEU A 9 -0.38 6.19 -10.97
N GLY A 10 0.68 6.34 -11.75
CA GLY A 10 1.23 7.64 -12.15
C GLY A 10 1.90 8.40 -11.01
N LEU A 11 2.55 7.69 -10.09
CA LEU A 11 3.30 8.21 -8.93
C LEU A 11 4.81 8.24 -9.22
N ASN A 12 5.21 8.53 -10.46
CA ASN A 12 6.62 8.47 -10.87
C ASN A 12 7.50 9.53 -10.21
N ASP A 13 6.91 10.65 -9.79
CA ASP A 13 7.59 11.73 -9.10
C ASP A 13 7.70 11.49 -7.58
N TRP A 14 7.08 10.41 -7.08
CA TRP A 14 7.16 10.02 -5.67
C TRP A 14 8.32 9.07 -5.42
N GLU A 15 9.10 9.33 -4.38
CA GLU A 15 9.95 8.32 -3.75
C GLU A 15 9.08 7.50 -2.79
N ILE A 16 8.81 6.24 -3.12
CA ILE A 16 8.03 5.35 -2.25
C ILE A 16 8.93 4.20 -1.82
N ILE A 17 9.12 4.08 -0.51
CA ILE A 17 9.87 2.99 0.12
C ILE A 17 8.95 2.24 1.10
N SER A 18 9.39 1.05 1.50
CA SER A 18 8.74 0.32 2.60
C SER A 18 9.71 0.12 3.76
N GLN A 19 9.18 0.17 4.97
CA GLN A 19 9.92 -0.08 6.18
C GLN A 19 9.14 -1.05 7.07
N ARG A 20 9.77 -2.16 7.42
CA ARG A 20 9.21 -3.06 8.41
C ARG A 20 9.32 -2.44 9.80
N ILE A 21 8.24 -2.50 10.57
CA ILE A 21 8.21 -2.12 11.99
C ILE A 21 8.10 -3.36 12.86
N ASP A 22 8.49 -3.23 14.13
CA ASP A 22 8.27 -4.30 15.08
C ASP A 22 6.78 -4.38 15.42
N ARG A 23 6.24 -5.60 15.48
CA ARG A 23 4.83 -5.84 15.82
C ARG A 23 4.49 -5.32 17.21
N ASP A 24 5.46 -5.31 18.12
CA ASP A 24 5.29 -4.77 19.48
C ASP A 24 5.13 -3.23 19.48
N GLN A 25 5.39 -2.56 18.36
CA GLN A 25 5.12 -1.12 18.18
C GLN A 25 3.68 -0.83 17.78
N VAL A 26 2.88 -1.86 17.49
CA VAL A 26 1.48 -1.73 17.06
C VAL A 26 0.54 -2.19 18.16
N VAL A 27 -0.40 -1.33 18.52
CA VAL A 27 -1.44 -1.65 19.51
C VAL A 27 -2.72 -2.04 18.78
N PHE A 28 -3.14 -3.30 18.94
CA PHE A 28 -4.39 -3.80 18.41
C PHE A 28 -5.47 -3.83 19.51
N PRO A 29 -6.71 -3.42 19.22
CA PRO A 29 -7.84 -3.68 20.11
C PRO A 29 -8.00 -5.18 20.38
N ASP A 30 -8.39 -5.54 21.61
CA ASP A 30 -8.58 -6.95 21.99
C ASP A 30 -9.66 -7.66 21.17
N GLU A 31 -10.59 -6.90 20.60
CA GLU A 31 -11.69 -7.36 19.75
C GLU A 31 -11.22 -7.90 18.39
N ILE A 32 -10.01 -7.52 17.93
CA ILE A 32 -9.43 -8.02 16.69
C ILE A 32 -8.87 -9.41 16.93
N LEU A 33 -9.31 -10.38 16.12
CA LEU A 33 -8.81 -11.75 16.16
C LEU A 33 -7.31 -11.78 15.83
N PRO A 34 -6.48 -12.65 16.46
CA PRO A 34 -5.04 -12.68 16.22
C PRO A 34 -4.63 -12.80 14.74
N LYS A 35 -5.44 -13.49 13.93
CA LYS A 35 -5.24 -13.65 12.48
C LYS A 35 -5.41 -12.36 11.67
N ASP A 36 -6.15 -11.39 12.22
CA ASP A 36 -6.46 -10.11 11.57
C ASP A 36 -5.66 -8.96 12.23
N ARG A 37 -4.73 -9.29 13.15
CA ARG A 37 -3.81 -8.32 13.77
C ARG A 37 -2.58 -8.17 12.89
N TYR A 38 -2.68 -7.29 11.91
CA TYR A 38 -1.56 -6.81 11.12
C TYR A 38 -1.77 -5.32 10.86
N PHE A 39 -0.68 -4.62 10.60
CA PHE A 39 -0.66 -3.21 10.28
C PHE A 39 0.05 -3.00 8.96
N THR A 40 -0.59 -2.22 8.10
CA THR A 40 0.06 -1.57 6.98
C THR A 40 -0.50 -0.15 6.90
N GLY A 41 0.36 0.82 6.61
CA GLY A 41 -0.05 2.21 6.51
C GLY A 41 1.05 3.05 5.89
N ILE A 42 0.69 4.15 5.24
CA ILE A 42 1.64 5.07 4.62
C ILE A 42 1.78 6.40 5.38
N SER A 43 3.01 6.84 5.56
CA SER A 43 3.33 8.20 6.00
C SER A 43 3.88 9.01 4.84
N ILE A 44 3.51 10.28 4.77
CA ILE A 44 4.06 11.25 3.82
C ILE A 44 5.04 12.14 4.59
N GLU A 45 6.25 12.33 4.07
CA GLU A 45 7.23 13.23 4.69
C GLU A 45 6.89 14.71 4.40
N ASP A 46 7.17 15.59 5.37
CA ASP A 46 6.77 17.00 5.37
C ASP A 46 7.38 17.84 4.23
N ASP A 47 8.50 17.39 3.65
CA ASP A 47 9.17 18.03 2.52
C ASP A 47 8.56 17.67 1.15
N GLY A 48 7.63 16.71 1.14
CA GLY A 48 6.79 16.36 0.01
C GLY A 48 7.42 15.39 -0.98
N MET A 49 6.55 14.60 -1.63
CA MET A 49 6.87 13.57 -2.64
C MET A 49 7.71 12.38 -2.14
N LYS A 50 7.72 12.15 -0.82
CA LYS A 50 8.28 10.93 -0.23
C LYS A 50 7.25 10.24 0.66
N GLY A 51 7.04 8.94 0.40
CA GLY A 51 6.09 8.09 1.11
C GLY A 51 6.78 6.86 1.67
N THR A 52 6.58 6.58 2.96
CA THR A 52 7.06 5.36 3.60
C THR A 52 5.89 4.47 3.97
N ILE A 53 5.80 3.30 3.36
CA ILE A 53 4.85 2.24 3.72
C ILE A 53 5.42 1.48 4.90
N TYR A 54 4.79 1.61 6.06
CA TYR A 54 5.11 0.84 7.26
C TYR A 54 4.28 -0.43 7.30
N HIS A 55 4.91 -1.54 7.68
CA HIS A 55 4.23 -2.83 7.81
C HIS A 55 4.86 -3.69 8.92
N ASP A 56 4.06 -4.43 9.67
CA ASP A 56 4.55 -5.34 10.73
C ASP A 56 4.62 -6.81 10.27
N ASP A 57 3.88 -7.16 9.22
CA ASP A 57 3.84 -8.47 8.58
C ASP A 57 4.43 -8.44 7.14
N GLU A 58 4.26 -9.52 6.37
CA GLU A 58 4.61 -9.58 4.96
C GLU A 58 3.85 -8.52 4.14
N LEU A 59 4.58 -7.69 3.41
CA LEU A 59 4.00 -6.63 2.60
C LEU A 59 3.42 -7.22 1.30
N THR A 60 2.10 -7.29 1.22
CA THR A 60 1.38 -7.86 0.07
C THR A 60 1.21 -6.84 -1.06
N GLU A 61 0.95 -7.34 -2.28
CA GLU A 61 0.66 -6.49 -3.43
C GLU A 61 -0.64 -5.69 -3.23
N GLU A 62 -1.66 -6.32 -2.64
CA GLU A 62 -2.91 -5.68 -2.25
C GLU A 62 -2.67 -4.49 -1.30
N ALA A 63 -1.86 -4.69 -0.26
CA ALA A 63 -1.56 -3.64 0.70
C ALA A 63 -0.79 -2.47 0.06
N VAL A 64 0.18 -2.75 -0.82
CA VAL A 64 0.89 -1.69 -1.56
C VAL A 64 -0.05 -0.89 -2.45
N ILE A 65 -0.97 -1.54 -3.16
CA ILE A 65 -1.95 -0.85 -4.00
C ILE A 65 -2.82 0.06 -3.13
N HIS A 66 -3.36 -0.48 -2.03
CA HIS A 66 -4.22 0.24 -1.11
C HIS A 66 -3.53 1.51 -0.59
N GLU A 67 -2.32 1.40 -0.05
CA GLU A 67 -1.57 2.55 0.47
C GLU A 67 -1.22 3.58 -0.61
N MET A 68 -0.84 3.13 -1.81
CA MET A 68 -0.54 4.06 -2.91
C MET A 68 -1.78 4.76 -3.45
N LEU A 69 -2.96 4.16 -3.34
CA LEU A 69 -4.22 4.82 -3.70
C LEU A 69 -4.54 5.98 -2.76
N HIS A 70 -4.21 5.86 -1.47
CA HIS A 70 -4.31 6.98 -0.52
C HIS A 70 -3.39 8.15 -0.90
N LEU A 71 -2.19 7.89 -1.43
CA LEU A 71 -1.33 8.95 -1.98
C LEU A 71 -1.92 9.60 -3.23
N ARG A 72 -2.44 8.77 -4.15
CA ARG A 72 -2.91 9.24 -5.45
C ARG A 72 -4.23 9.99 -5.34
N PHE A 73 -5.08 9.59 -4.40
CA PHE A 73 -6.44 10.08 -4.23
C PHE A 73 -6.74 10.38 -2.75
N PRO A 74 -6.06 11.38 -2.14
CA PRO A 74 -6.15 11.64 -0.70
C PRO A 74 -7.56 12.05 -0.22
N ASP A 75 -8.42 12.53 -1.13
CA ASP A 75 -9.80 12.92 -0.82
C ASP A 75 -10.79 11.74 -0.85
N LYS A 76 -10.33 10.51 -1.14
CA LYS A 76 -11.18 9.32 -1.22
C LYS A 76 -11.18 8.57 0.10
N GLY A 77 -12.34 8.07 0.49
CA GLY A 77 -12.49 7.25 1.69
C GLY A 77 -12.22 5.77 1.43
N GLU A 78 -12.09 5.02 2.52
CA GLU A 78 -11.76 3.59 2.57
C GLU A 78 -12.59 2.72 1.63
N ASP A 79 -13.91 2.89 1.58
CA ASP A 79 -14.79 2.07 0.72
C ASP A 79 -14.42 2.19 -0.76
N TRP A 80 -14.09 3.41 -1.21
CA TRP A 80 -13.68 3.65 -2.58
C TRP A 80 -12.29 3.08 -2.87
N VAL A 81 -11.36 3.26 -1.93
CA VAL A 81 -10.00 2.73 -2.03
C VAL A 81 -10.04 1.20 -2.08
N ASN A 82 -10.76 0.55 -1.17
CA ASN A 82 -10.96 -0.90 -1.16
C ASN A 82 -11.54 -1.41 -2.48
N GLY A 83 -12.61 -0.79 -2.98
CA GLY A 83 -13.21 -1.18 -4.26
C GLY A 83 -12.22 -1.12 -5.43
N LEU A 84 -11.40 -0.07 -5.49
CA LEU A 84 -10.40 0.09 -6.53
C LEU A 84 -9.20 -0.86 -6.33
N THR A 85 -8.77 -1.10 -5.10
CA THR A 85 -7.74 -2.09 -4.77
C THR A 85 -8.12 -3.46 -5.32
N PHE A 86 -9.33 -3.94 -5.01
CA PHE A 86 -9.80 -5.23 -5.52
C PHE A 86 -9.80 -5.29 -7.06
N ALA A 87 -10.34 -4.26 -7.71
CA ALA A 87 -10.38 -4.20 -9.17
C ALA A 87 -8.97 -4.20 -9.82
N LEU A 88 -7.99 -3.54 -9.18
CA LEU A 88 -6.62 -3.49 -9.66
C LEU A 88 -5.87 -4.81 -9.43
N VAL A 89 -6.05 -5.44 -8.26
CA VAL A 89 -5.51 -6.77 -7.97
C VAL A 89 -6.05 -7.80 -8.97
N GLU A 90 -7.35 -7.83 -9.23
CA GLU A 90 -7.94 -8.75 -10.22
C GLU A 90 -7.39 -8.51 -11.64
N ARG A 91 -7.14 -7.25 -11.99
CA ARG A 91 -6.69 -6.88 -13.34
C ARG A 91 -5.19 -7.09 -13.58
N PHE A 92 -4.35 -6.91 -12.56
CA PHE A 92 -2.89 -6.81 -12.71
C PHE A 92 -2.07 -7.63 -11.70
N GLY A 93 -2.68 -8.20 -10.67
CA GLY A 93 -2.05 -8.90 -9.53
C GLY A 93 -1.44 -10.27 -9.85
N GLY A 94 -1.15 -10.57 -11.13
CA GLY A 94 -0.58 -11.85 -11.55
C GLY A 94 0.22 -11.82 -12.86
N ASN A 95 0.45 -10.65 -13.47
CA ASN A 95 1.12 -10.53 -14.77
C ASN A 95 2.47 -9.82 -14.66
N ASP A 96 3.48 -10.49 -14.10
CA ASP A 96 4.88 -10.05 -14.14
C ASP A 96 5.59 -10.42 -15.48
N GLN A 97 4.86 -10.89 -16.50
CA GLN A 97 5.46 -11.32 -17.78
C GLN A 97 5.23 -10.40 -18.99
N LEU A 98 4.58 -9.24 -18.87
CA LEU A 98 4.20 -8.46 -20.07
C LEU A 98 4.45 -6.95 -19.95
N ILE A 99 5.65 -6.53 -19.54
CA ILE A 99 6.14 -5.18 -19.87
C ILE A 99 7.64 -5.24 -20.20
N GLU A 100 7.98 -5.88 -21.32
CA GLU A 100 9.11 -5.46 -22.16
C GLU A 100 8.52 -5.04 -23.51
N ASN A 101 8.57 -3.74 -23.80
CA ASN A 101 8.54 -3.15 -25.14
C ASN A 101 9.35 -1.86 -25.08
#